data_AF-A0A2H0K6E4-F1
#
_entry.id   AF-A0A2H0K6E4-F1
#
_cell.length_a   1.000
_cell.length_b   1.000
_cell.length_c   1.000
_cell.angle_alpha   90.00
_cell.angle_beta   90.00
_cell.angle_gamma   90.00
#
_symmetry.space_group_name_H-M   'P 1'
#
loop_
_entity.id
_entity.type
_entity.pdbx_description
1 polymer ?
#
loop_
_entity_poly.entity_id
_entity_poly.type
_entity_poly.pdbx_seq_one_letter_code
_entity_poly.pdbx_strand_id
1 'polypeptide(L)'
;MDPQAQENQNNNNPVVPEIQHKSTGPLIGIIIIIAVIILGGLYFWGQRTSRVDVGGGIPQAFDGQDISALPEQSNSADTASIEADLNAVDFENLGNEFDSIEAESQTAQ
;
A
#
# COMPACT_ATOMS: atom_id res chain seq x y z
N MET A 1 41.26 -27.42 -70.21
CA MET A 1 40.13 -27.44 -69.26
C MET A 1 40.53 -28.34 -68.09
N ASP A 2 40.05 -28.02 -66.89
CA ASP A 2 40.33 -28.61 -65.57
C ASP A 2 41.39 -27.86 -64.72
N PRO A 3 41.21 -27.77 -63.38
CA PRO A 3 40.08 -27.12 -62.72
C PRO A 3 40.57 -26.07 -61.69
N GLN A 4 39.69 -25.13 -61.36
CA GLN A 4 39.87 -24.11 -60.33
C GLN A 4 40.00 -24.76 -58.94
N ALA A 5 41.15 -24.61 -58.28
CA ALA A 5 41.27 -24.83 -56.83
C ALA A 5 41.03 -23.49 -56.13
N GLN A 6 39.80 -23.30 -55.67
CA GLN A 6 39.39 -22.18 -54.83
C GLN A 6 40.13 -22.25 -53.48
N GLU A 7 40.93 -21.23 -53.19
CA GLU A 7 41.49 -21.01 -51.87
C GLU A 7 40.34 -20.63 -50.91
N ASN A 8 39.83 -21.65 -50.21
CA ASN A 8 38.82 -21.47 -49.18
C ASN A 8 39.50 -20.87 -47.95
N GLN A 9 39.62 -19.53 -47.92
CA GLN A 9 40.09 -18.82 -46.73
C GLN A 9 39.01 -18.93 -45.65
N ASN A 10 39.14 -20.00 -44.86
CA ASN A 10 38.45 -20.19 -43.60
C ASN A 10 38.84 -19.02 -42.67
N ASN A 11 37.94 -18.04 -42.56
CA ASN A 11 38.03 -16.96 -41.58
C ASN A 11 37.82 -17.52 -40.16
N ASN A 12 38.84 -18.20 -39.65
CA ASN A 12 38.98 -18.53 -38.23
C ASN A 12 39.35 -17.25 -37.46
N ASN A 13 38.38 -16.33 -37.34
CA ASN A 13 38.47 -15.34 -36.27
C ASN A 13 38.17 -16.07 -34.95
N PRO A 14 39.02 -15.96 -33.91
CA PRO A 14 38.67 -16.48 -32.61
C PRO A 14 37.40 -15.77 -32.13
N VAL A 15 36.29 -16.51 -32.03
CA VAL A 15 35.11 -16.05 -31.30
C VAL A 15 35.52 -16.03 -29.84
N VAL A 16 35.94 -14.85 -29.38
CA VAL A 16 36.16 -14.61 -27.95
C VAL A 16 34.78 -14.69 -27.29
N PRO A 17 34.55 -15.65 -26.36
CA PRO A 17 33.27 -15.73 -25.68
C PRO A 17 33.04 -14.44 -24.91
N GLU A 18 31.95 -13.75 -25.21
CA GLU A 18 31.50 -12.57 -24.48
C GLU A 18 31.18 -13.00 -23.05
N ILE A 19 32.03 -12.59 -22.11
CA ILE A 19 31.80 -12.84 -20.68
C ILE A 19 30.65 -11.91 -20.27
N GLN A 20 29.43 -12.47 -20.23
CA GLN A 20 28.26 -11.75 -19.75
C GLN A 20 28.45 -11.41 -18.27
N HIS A 21 28.85 -10.17 -18.00
CA HIS A 21 28.97 -9.66 -16.65
C HIS A 21 27.56 -9.50 -16.06
N LYS A 22 27.19 -10.38 -15.13
CA LYS A 22 25.89 -10.31 -14.44
C LYS A 22 25.85 -9.04 -13.60
N SER A 23 24.96 -8.11 -13.95
CA SER A 23 24.76 -6.89 -13.19
C SER A 23 24.10 -7.22 -11.85
N THR A 24 24.83 -6.99 -10.75
CA THR A 24 24.36 -7.21 -9.38
C THR A 24 23.57 -6.02 -8.82
N GLY A 25 23.62 -4.85 -9.45
CA GLY A 25 22.90 -3.65 -8.98
C GLY A 25 21.40 -3.84 -8.76
N PRO A 26 20.65 -4.37 -9.76
CA PRO A 26 19.23 -4.68 -9.59
C PRO A 26 18.95 -5.71 -8.50
N LEU A 27 19.87 -6.67 -8.31
CA LEU A 27 19.75 -7.69 -7.27
C LEU A 27 19.90 -7.08 -5.86
N ILE A 28 20.83 -6.14 -5.67
CA ILE A 28 20.93 -5.40 -4.40
C ILE A 28 19.66 -4.54 -4.18
N GLY A 29 19.16 -3.89 -5.23
CA GLY A 29 17.96 -3.05 -5.14
C GLY A 29 16.73 -3.81 -4.65
N ILE A 30 16.47 -4.99 -5.21
CA ILE A 30 15.31 -5.80 -4.80
C ILE A 30 15.44 -6.30 -3.35
N ILE A 31 16.66 -6.63 -2.90
CA ILE A 31 16.91 -7.05 -1.52
C ILE A 31 16.53 -5.93 -0.53
N ILE A 32 16.88 -4.68 -0.84
CA ILE A 32 16.55 -3.52 0.00
C ILE A 32 15.03 -3.32 0.07
N ILE A 33 14.34 -3.40 -1.08
CA ILE A 33 12.87 -3.26 -1.13
C ILE A 33 12.19 -4.32 -0.27
N ILE A 34 12.62 -5.58 -0.40
CA ILE A 34 12.08 -6.69 0.40
C ILE A 34 12.32 -6.45 1.90
N ALA A 35 13.51 -5.98 2.29
CA ALA A 35 13.82 -5.68 3.68
C ALA A 35 12.89 -4.59 4.26
N VAL A 36 12.61 -3.52 3.49
CA VAL A 36 11.67 -2.46 3.90
C VAL A 36 10.24 -2.98 4.05
N ILE A 37 9.77 -3.83 3.13
CA ILE A 37 8.42 -4.43 3.21
C ILE A 37 8.30 -5.33 4.44
N ILE A 38 9.31 -6.17 4.71
CA ILE A 38 9.32 -7.04 5.89
C ILE A 38 9.31 -6.20 7.17
N LEU A 39 10.15 -5.17 7.25
CA LEU A 39 10.20 -4.29 8.42
C LEU A 39 8.89 -3.52 8.61
N GLY A 40 8.31 -2.95 7.54
CA GLY A 40 7.03 -2.26 7.60
C GLY A 40 5.88 -3.19 7.97
N GLY A 41 5.83 -4.39 7.38
CA GLY A 41 4.84 -5.41 7.69
C GLY A 41 4.94 -5.92 9.14
N LEU A 42 6.15 -6.22 9.61
CA LEU A 42 6.38 -6.65 11.01
C LEU A 42 6.14 -5.51 12.02
N TYR A 43 6.50 -4.28 11.67
CA TYR A 43 6.23 -3.09 12.48
C TYR A 43 4.72 -2.86 12.67
N PHE A 44 3.94 -3.02 11.60
CA PHE A 44 2.49 -2.89 11.64
C PHE A 44 1.82 -4.08 12.34
N TRP A 45 2.29 -5.31 12.10
CA TRP A 45 1.78 -6.51 12.76
C TRP A 45 2.03 -6.46 14.27
N GLY A 46 3.24 -6.10 14.71
CA GLY A 46 3.62 -6.06 16.13
C GLY A 46 2.76 -5.11 16.97
N GLN A 47 2.29 -4.00 16.39
CA GLN A 47 1.43 -3.04 17.07
C GLN A 47 0.03 -3.59 17.40
N ARG A 48 -0.44 -4.61 16.67
CA ARG A 48 -1.78 -5.18 16.89
C ARG A 48 -1.82 -6.21 18.02
N THR A 49 -0.70 -6.88 18.32
CA THR A 49 -0.64 -7.97 19.31
C THR A 49 -0.38 -7.49 20.73
N SER A 50 0.27 -6.33 20.92
CA SER A 50 0.51 -5.78 22.27
C SER A 50 -0.68 -5.03 22.87
N ARG A 51 -1.82 -4.95 22.16
CA ARG A 51 -3.08 -4.37 22.67
C ARG A 51 -4.11 -5.44 23.01
N VAL A 52 -3.67 -6.58 23.53
CA VAL A 52 -4.53 -7.53 24.24
C VAL A 52 -4.03 -7.62 25.68
N ASP A 53 -4.16 -6.49 26.40
CA ASP A 53 -4.21 -6.51 27.86
C ASP A 53 -5.68 -6.75 28.23
N VAL A 54 -5.97 -7.99 28.63
CA VAL A 54 -7.26 -8.38 29.22
C VAL A 54 -7.22 -7.97 30.69
N GLY A 55 -7.30 -6.67 30.97
CA GLY A 55 -7.07 -6.23 32.35
C GLY A 55 -6.90 -4.74 32.60
N GLY A 56 -7.68 -3.87 31.94
CA GLY A 56 -7.68 -2.46 32.33
C GLY A 56 -8.26 -1.56 31.27
N GLY A 57 -9.57 -1.34 31.35
CA GLY A 57 -10.27 -0.26 30.66
C GLY A 57 -10.00 -0.16 29.18
N ILE A 58 -10.90 -0.71 28.37
CA ILE A 58 -11.34 0.04 27.19
C ILE A 58 -11.51 1.49 27.69
N PRO A 59 -10.84 2.52 27.14
CA PRO A 59 -11.38 3.84 27.23
C PRO A 59 -12.74 3.73 26.52
N GLN A 60 -13.79 3.49 27.29
CA GLN A 60 -15.15 3.79 26.88
C GLN A 60 -15.19 5.32 26.79
N ALA A 61 -14.67 5.80 25.68
CA ALA A 61 -14.79 7.16 25.20
C ALA A 61 -14.99 7.05 23.68
N PHE A 62 -15.97 6.23 23.31
CA PHE A 62 -16.91 6.54 22.24
C PHE A 62 -18.25 6.04 22.77
N ASP A 63 -18.70 6.72 23.82
CA ASP A 63 -20.09 6.63 24.27
C ASP A 63 -20.91 7.47 23.28
N GLY A 64 -21.56 6.79 22.34
CA GLY A 64 -22.82 7.30 21.81
C GLY A 64 -22.82 8.19 20.56
N GLN A 65 -21.80 8.16 19.69
CA GLN A 65 -22.07 8.57 18.30
C GLN A 65 -22.53 7.36 17.50
N ASP A 66 -23.83 7.32 17.26
CA ASP A 66 -24.54 6.31 16.50
C ASP A 66 -23.89 6.11 15.12
N ILE A 67 -22.98 5.13 14.98
CA ILE A 67 -22.48 4.72 13.65
C ILE A 67 -23.64 4.22 12.77
N SER A 68 -24.80 3.91 13.36
CA SER A 68 -26.05 3.63 12.63
C SER A 68 -26.67 4.88 11.99
N ALA A 69 -26.17 6.09 12.28
CA ALA A 69 -26.58 7.34 11.64
C ALA A 69 -25.82 7.62 10.33
N LEU A 70 -24.76 6.86 10.02
CA LEU A 70 -24.14 6.92 8.69
C LEU A 70 -24.94 6.01 7.74
N PRO A 71 -25.47 6.54 6.63
CA PRO A 71 -26.20 5.72 5.67
C PRO A 71 -25.31 4.62 5.11
N GLU A 72 -25.91 3.46 4.82
CA GLU A 72 -25.24 2.38 4.12
C GLU A 72 -24.74 2.87 2.75
N GLN A 73 -23.42 2.87 2.56
CA GLN A 73 -22.80 3.32 1.31
C GLN A 73 -22.96 2.25 0.22
N SER A 74 -23.22 2.68 -1.01
CA SER A 74 -23.26 1.80 -2.17
C SER A 74 -21.89 1.17 -2.48
N ASN A 75 -21.90 -0.05 -3.02
CA ASN A 75 -20.71 -0.71 -3.55
C ASN A 75 -20.45 -0.39 -5.05
N SER A 76 -21.28 0.48 -5.65
CA SER A 76 -21.14 0.87 -7.06
C SER A 76 -20.16 2.04 -7.22
N ALA A 77 -19.38 2.00 -8.29
CA ALA A 77 -18.49 3.08 -8.69
C ALA A 77 -19.10 3.98 -9.79
N ASP A 78 -20.38 3.80 -10.11
CA ASP A 78 -21.09 4.64 -11.07
C ASP A 78 -21.33 6.04 -10.48
N THR A 79 -21.23 7.07 -11.32
CA THR A 79 -21.35 8.47 -10.89
C THR A 79 -22.68 8.77 -10.19
N ALA A 80 -23.77 8.18 -10.66
CA ALA A 80 -25.09 8.33 -10.05
C ALA A 80 -25.17 7.72 -8.64
N SER A 81 -24.44 6.64 -8.38
CA SER A 81 -24.38 6.03 -7.05
C SER A 81 -23.54 6.85 -6.08
N ILE A 82 -22.42 7.41 -6.55
CA ILE A 82 -21.60 8.32 -5.75
C ILE A 82 -22.38 9.58 -5.36
N GLU A 83 -23.13 10.16 -6.30
CA GLU A 83 -23.99 11.32 -6.01
C GLU A 83 -25.12 10.98 -5.02
N ALA A 84 -25.71 9.79 -5.13
CA ALA A 84 -26.72 9.34 -4.18
C ALA A 84 -26.16 9.14 -2.77
N ASP A 85 -24.99 8.49 -2.67
CA ASP A 85 -24.31 8.24 -1.39
C ASP A 85 -23.93 9.57 -0.70
N LEU A 86 -23.37 10.53 -1.45
CA LEU A 86 -22.99 11.83 -0.92
C LEU A 86 -24.19 12.67 -0.46
N ASN A 87 -25.33 12.56 -1.16
CA ASN A 87 -26.57 13.24 -0.74
C ASN A 87 -27.21 12.59 0.48
N ALA A 88 -26.90 11.32 0.77
CA ALA A 88 -27.39 10.63 1.94
C ALA A 88 -26.61 11.00 3.21
N VAL A 89 -25.38 11.52 3.09
CA VAL A 89 -24.58 11.97 4.23
C VAL A 89 -25.24 13.18 4.90
N ASP A 90 -25.60 13.03 6.18
CA ASP A 90 -26.13 14.11 7.01
C ASP A 90 -24.99 14.99 7.57
N PHE A 91 -24.67 16.07 6.85
CA PHE A 91 -23.65 17.03 7.26
C PHE A 91 -24.07 17.92 8.44
N GLU A 92 -25.37 18.02 8.73
CA GLU A 92 -25.86 18.87 9.82
C GLU A 92 -25.57 18.22 11.17
N ASN A 93 -25.71 16.89 11.26
CA ASN A 93 -25.34 16.16 12.47
C ASN A 93 -23.81 16.16 12.72
N LEU A 94 -22.99 16.11 11.66
CA LEU A 94 -21.52 16.19 11.78
C LEU A 94 -21.03 17.55 12.32
N GLY A 95 -21.71 18.65 11.96
CA GLY A 95 -21.41 19.98 12.52
C GLY A 95 -21.64 20.04 14.03
N ASN A 96 -22.78 19.52 14.48
CA ASN A 96 -23.14 19.47 15.90
C ASN A 96 -22.19 18.57 16.73
N GLU A 97 -21.70 17.48 16.13
CA GLU A 97 -20.68 16.61 16.72
C GLU A 97 -19.35 17.34 16.94
N PHE A 98 -18.89 18.08 15.93
CA PHE A 98 -17.64 18.82 16.02
C PHE A 98 -17.69 19.91 17.10
N ASP A 99 -18.81 20.64 17.17
CA ASP A 99 -19.02 21.65 18.21
C ASP A 99 -19.04 21.02 19.62
N SER A 100 -19.59 19.81 19.74
CA SER A 100 -19.64 19.07 21.02
C SER A 100 -18.24 18.59 21.45
N ILE A 101 -17.43 18.09 20.51
CA ILE A 101 -16.04 17.67 20.76
C ILE A 101 -15.17 18.87 21.16
N GLU A 102 -15.35 20.03 20.52
CA GLU A 102 -14.61 21.25 20.86
C GLU A 102 -14.99 21.77 22.26
N ALA A 103 -16.27 21.74 22.62
CA ALA A 103 -16.73 22.12 23.95
C ALA A 103 -16.17 21.20 25.07
N GLU A 104 -16.07 19.89 24.82
CA GLU A 104 -15.44 18.94 25.75
C GLU A 104 -13.94 19.20 25.93
N SER A 105 -13.22 19.45 24.83
CA SER A 105 -11.78 19.73 24.87
C SER A 105 -11.42 21.02 25.61
N GLN A 106 -12.31 22.02 25.60
CA GLN A 106 -12.15 23.27 26.36
C GLN A 106 -12.45 23.12 27.85
N THR A 107 -13.32 22.17 28.22
CA THR A 107 -13.73 21.95 29.62
C THR A 107 -12.73 21.05 30.38
N ALA A 108 -11.89 20.29 29.68
CA ALA A 108 -10.90 19.37 30.25
C ALA A 108 -9.54 20.02 30.61
N GLN A 109 -9.43 21.35 30.65
CA GLN A 109 -8.24 22.12 31.08
C GLN A 109 -8.50 22.89 32.38
#